data_AF-A0A1M6XUK7-F1
#
_entry.id   AF-A0A1M6XUK7-F1
#
_cell.length_a   1.000
_cell.length_b   1.000
_cell.length_c   1.000
_cell.angle_alpha   90.00
_cell.angle_beta   90.00
_cell.angle_gamma   90.00
#
_symmetry.space_group_name_H-M   'P 1'
#
loop_
_entity.id
_entity.type
_entity.pdbx_description
1 polymer ?
#
loop_
_entity_poly.entity_id
_entity_poly.type
_entity_poly.pdbx_seq_one_letter_code
_entity_poly.pdbx_strand_id
1 'polypeptide(L)' 'MRERKDVKWTYISPACDFQAEGERTGKYILGSEELTLNPAGESVISYADYAIAMIDEATKGSHIGERISVVKA' A
#
# COMPACT_ATOMS: atom_id res chain seq x y z
N MET A 1 -7.66 -14.04 7.43
CA MET A 1 -6.31 -13.65 7.92
C MET A 1 -6.35 -13.17 9.36
N ARG A 2 -7.28 -12.29 9.75
CA ARG A 2 -7.30 -11.65 11.09
C ARG A 2 -7.29 -12.60 12.30
N GLU A 3 -7.85 -13.80 12.19
CA GLU A 3 -7.86 -14.78 13.29
C GLU A 3 -6.58 -15.65 13.34
N ARG A 4 -5.73 -15.60 12.31
CA ARG A 4 -4.49 -16.39 12.24
C ARG A 4 -3.42 -15.74 13.10
N LYS A 5 -2.86 -16.52 14.03
CA LYS A 5 -1.77 -16.11 14.94
C LYS A 5 -0.46 -16.86 14.66
N ASP A 6 -0.50 -17.83 13.75
CA ASP A 6 0.59 -18.72 13.36
C ASP A 6 1.38 -18.21 12.13
N VAL A 7 0.94 -17.09 11.53
CA VAL A 7 1.59 -16.46 10.38
C VAL A 7 1.68 -14.96 10.60
N LYS A 8 2.85 -14.39 10.31
CA LYS A 8 3.05 -12.94 10.23
C LYS A 8 2.54 -12.45 8.88
N TRP A 9 1.33 -11.91 8.85
CA TRP A 9 0.70 -11.47 7.63
C TRP A 9 0.54 -9.95 7.59
N THR A 10 0.58 -9.37 6.39
CA THR A 10 0.22 -7.98 6.15
C THR A 10 -0.56 -7.92 4.85
N TYR A 11 -1.65 -7.16 4.81
CA TYR A 11 -2.42 -6.95 3.59
C TYR A 11 -2.25 -5.51 3.12
N ILE A 12 -1.79 -5.32 1.89
CA ILE A 12 -1.54 -4.00 1.32
C ILE A 12 -2.55 -3.75 0.21
N SER A 13 -3.60 -2.98 0.51
CA SER A 13 -4.62 -2.58 -0.46
C SER A 13 -4.02 -1.56 -1.45
N PRO A 14 -4.10 -1.80 -2.77
CA PRO A 14 -3.79 -0.76 -3.75
C PRO A 14 -4.85 0.35 -3.72
N ALA A 15 -4.54 1.47 -4.34
CA ALA A 15 -5.48 2.55 -4.61
C ALA A 15 -6.59 2.10 -5.58
N CYS A 16 -7.70 2.86 -5.66
CA CYS A 16 -8.82 2.54 -6.56
C CYS A 16 -8.39 2.48 -8.03
N ASP A 17 -7.58 3.45 -8.47
CA ASP A 17 -6.95 3.43 -9.79
C ASP A 17 -5.53 2.84 -9.66
N PHE A 18 -5.39 1.58 -10.09
CA PHE A 18 -4.15 0.83 -9.97
C PHE A 18 -3.48 0.67 -11.35
N GLN A 19 -2.52 1.55 -11.63
CA GLN A 19 -2.00 1.78 -12.98
C GLN A 19 -0.77 0.91 -13.28
N ALA A 20 -0.91 -0.07 -14.18
CA ALA A 20 0.18 -0.96 -14.59
C ALA A 20 1.36 -0.21 -15.24
N GLU A 21 1.05 0.72 -16.15
CA GLU A 21 2.03 1.54 -16.88
C GLU A 21 2.24 2.92 -16.21
N GLY A 22 1.82 3.08 -14.97
CA GLY A 22 2.00 4.33 -14.22
C GLY A 22 3.48 4.62 -13.95
N GLU A 23 3.82 5.90 -13.87
CA GLU A 23 5.20 6.36 -13.60
C GLU A 23 5.72 5.81 -12.25
N ARG A 24 7.01 5.46 -12.21
CA ARG A 24 7.73 5.14 -10.98
C ARG A 24 8.26 6.43 -10.35
N THR A 25 7.55 6.97 -9.37
CA THR A 25 7.96 8.20 -8.67
C THR A 25 8.93 7.94 -7.53
N GLY A 26 8.96 6.71 -7.02
CA GLY A 26 9.75 6.34 -5.85
C GLY A 26 9.15 6.77 -4.51
N LYS A 27 7.91 7.28 -4.51
CA LYS A 27 7.23 7.81 -3.32
C LYS A 27 5.79 7.30 -3.25
N TYR A 28 5.29 7.13 -2.04
CA TYR A 28 3.91 6.76 -1.77
C TYR A 28 3.47 7.33 -0.42
N ILE A 29 2.17 7.45 -0.21
CA ILE A 29 1.55 7.76 1.08
C ILE A 29 0.97 6.47 1.63
N LEU A 30 1.33 6.15 2.87
CA LEU A 30 0.74 5.04 3.62
C LEU A 30 -0.62 5.49 4.18
N GLY A 31 -1.67 4.77 3.80
CA GLY A 31 -3.02 4.89 4.33
C GLY A 31 -3.34 3.78 5.33
N SER A 32 -4.41 3.99 6.09
CA SER A 32 -4.91 3.00 7.05
C SER A 32 -5.89 2.05 6.36
N GLU A 33 -6.81 1.49 7.15
CA GLU A 33 -7.92 0.71 6.62
C GLU A 33 -8.92 1.56 5.83
N GLU A 34 -9.06 2.85 6.12
CA GLU A 34 -10.02 3.69 5.41
C GLU A 34 -9.49 4.13 4.04
N LEU A 35 -10.42 4.47 3.13
CA LEU A 35 -10.06 5.01 1.82
C LEU A 35 -9.22 6.28 2.02
N THR A 36 -8.01 6.23 1.49
CA THR A 36 -7.07 7.36 1.52
C THR A 36 -7.01 7.98 0.13
N LEU A 37 -7.01 9.30 0.07
CA LEU A 37 -6.82 10.08 -1.15
C LEU A 37 -5.47 10.82 -1.06
N ASN A 38 -4.84 11.02 -2.21
CA ASN A 38 -3.64 11.85 -2.31
C ASN A 38 -4.01 13.36 -2.16
N PRO A 39 -3.03 14.28 -2.12
CA PRO A 39 -3.30 15.72 -2.02
C PRO A 39 -4.13 16.31 -3.18
N ALA A 40 -4.21 15.63 -4.32
CA ALA A 40 -5.06 16.01 -5.45
C ALA A 40 -6.51 15.48 -5.33
N GLY A 41 -6.83 14.75 -4.25
CA GLY A 41 -8.16 14.15 -4.05
C GLY A 41 -8.38 12.85 -4.83
N GLU A 42 -7.30 12.19 -5.28
CA GLU A 42 -7.35 11.00 -6.11
C GLU A 42 -6.90 9.76 -5.33
N SER A 43 -7.50 8.61 -5.62
CA SER A 43 -7.01 7.31 -5.16
C SER A 43 -6.32 6.61 -6.33
N VAL A 44 -5.05 6.96 -6.55
CA VAL A 44 -4.23 6.42 -7.65
C VAL A 44 -2.89 5.91 -7.13
N ILE A 45 -2.38 4.81 -7.68
CA ILE A 45 -1.02 4.31 -7.44
C ILE A 45 -0.52 3.57 -8.69
N SER A 46 0.76 3.71 -9.04
CA SER A 46 1.38 2.88 -10.09
C SER A 46 1.81 1.51 -9.54
N TYR A 47 1.92 0.51 -10.41
CA TYR A 47 2.47 -0.80 -10.03
C TYR A 47 3.89 -0.67 -9.50
N ALA A 48 4.69 0.22 -10.09
CA ALA A 48 6.07 0.45 -9.69
C ALA A 48 6.17 1.01 -8.26
N ASP A 49 5.34 2.00 -7.90
CA ASP A 49 5.36 2.58 -6.55
C ASP A 49 4.67 1.68 -5.52
N TYR A 50 3.64 0.92 -5.92
CA TYR A 50 3.05 -0.13 -5.08
C TYR A 50 4.07 -1.22 -4.73
N ALA A 51 4.89 -1.67 -5.70
CA ALA A 51 5.94 -2.64 -5.46
C ALA A 51 6.98 -2.12 -4.45
N ILE A 52 7.30 -0.82 -4.49
CA ILE A 52 8.18 -0.19 -3.48
C ILE A 52 7.55 -0.33 -2.09
N ALA A 53 6.28 0.06 -1.93
CA ALA A 53 5.60 -0.07 -0.64
C ALA A 53 5.54 -1.51 -0.12
N MET A 54 5.35 -2.48 -1.02
CA MET A 54 5.35 -3.90 -0.69
C MET A 54 6.71 -4.38 -0.18
N ILE A 55 7.80 -4.01 -0.85
CA ILE A 55 9.16 -4.38 -0.43
C ILE A 55 9.55 -3.67 0.86
N ASP A 56 9.17 -2.40 1.01
CA ASP A 56 9.39 -1.64 2.25
C ASP A 56 8.71 -2.31 3.44
N GLU A 57 7.45 -2.74 3.29
CA GLU A 57 6.73 -3.46 4.35
C GLU A 57 7.32 -4.85 4.60
N ALA A 58 7.69 -5.60 3.55
CA ALA A 58 8.29 -6.92 3.70
C ALA A 58 9.64 -6.89 4.42
N THR A 59 10.40 -5.79 4.26
CA THR A 59 11.73 -5.63 4.88
C THR A 59 11.67 -5.02 6.28
N LYS A 60 10.76 -4.06 6.52
CA LYS A 60 10.61 -3.38 7.82
C LYS A 60 9.67 -4.14 8.78
N GLY A 61 8.63 -4.78 8.24
CA GLY A 61 7.62 -5.54 8.99
C GLY A 61 6.88 -4.72 10.03
N SER A 62 6.49 -3.48 9.69
CA SER A 62 5.89 -2.54 10.64
C SER A 62 4.40 -2.80 10.92
N HIS A 63 3.70 -3.51 10.04
CA HIS A 63 2.25 -3.70 10.07
C HIS A 63 1.87 -5.19 10.08
N ILE A 64 2.44 -5.95 11.02
CA ILE A 64 2.15 -7.40 11.16
C ILE A 64 0.77 -7.60 11.79
N GLY A 65 -0.08 -8.37 11.11
CA GLY A 65 -1.44 -8.65 11.52
C GLY A 65 -2.44 -7.58 11.09
N GLU A 66 -2.04 -6.69 10.17
CA GLU A 66 -2.79 -5.49 9.81
C GLU A 66 -3.06 -5.38 8.32
N ARG A 67 -4.10 -4.61 7.99
CA ARG A 67 -4.35 -4.11 6.64
C ARG A 67 -3.93 -2.65 6.57
N ILE A 68 -3.12 -2.33 5.57
CA ILE A 68 -2.74 -0.97 5.19
C ILE A 68 -3.19 -0.69 3.75
N SER A 69 -3.20 0.58 3.36
CA SER A 69 -3.43 1.01 1.98
C SER A 69 -2.31 1.92 1.50
N VAL A 70 -2.18 2.10 0.19
CA VAL A 70 -1.20 3.02 -0.38
C VAL A 70 -1.76 3.81 -1.56
N VAL A 71 -1.37 5.08 -1.63
CA VAL A 71 -1.67 5.99 -2.76
C VAL A 71 -0.42 6.75 -3.18
N LYS A 72 -0.45 7.32 -4.39
CA LYS A 72 0.60 8.18 -4.92
C LYS A 72 0.81 9.38 -3.99
N ALA A 73 2.07 9.75 -3.80
CA ALA A 73 2.45 10.92 -3.02
C ALA A 73 2.18 12.25 -3.74
#